data_AF-A0A3L7SHS8-F1
#
_entry.id   AF-A0A3L7SHS8-F1
#
_cell.length_a   1.000
_cell.length_b   1.000
_cell.length_c   1.000
_cell.angle_alpha   90.00
_cell.angle_beta   90.00
_cell.angle_gamma   90.00
#
_symmetry.space_group_name_H-M   'P 1'
#
loop_
_entity.id
_entity.type
_entity.pdbx_description
1 polymer ?
#
loop_
_entity_poly.entity_id
_entity_poly.type
_entity_poly.pdbx_seq_one_letter_code
_entity_poly.pdbx_strand_id
1 'polypeptide(L)'
;MMHRRRSFIILLILASSRAWAVDQTDQSAVKQLWKVRDAAMRHCLLEWSEEHTYPQGTVMSPRDLEPISQDQSVEFKKRLVVRDGFFRIEGKGKARDYRTKGMDPFQFTAVLKGTGSSFHDYPEQKNNLGYYTSSSRDLLDASYRPVMLAINPIGQDFGRVNIDEYSVEPGIRSINERPCLKLKRADSQANAETLYLDHERGFLVIRVVTENGSHVSRQTDFTYVANEAGIWHPATWQLKIMKPAGDGYSLLISAKVKRFDAKYVASLEDFEIKFPTGTLIHDLRTKDKNRIVIDHSGNEKLLTLREHRLPVDEILHPKRQEATRSQRRAWFVGLNVCILIFILVIMFRNRSKVSRDLSSS
;
A
#
# COMPACT_ATOMS: atom_id res chain seq x y z
N MET A 1 -18.77 -32.48 -46.37
CA MET A 1 -17.53 -31.72 -46.65
C MET A 1 -17.28 -30.77 -45.48
N MET A 2 -16.03 -30.70 -45.00
CA MET A 2 -15.48 -29.83 -43.95
C MET A 2 -15.89 -30.06 -42.49
N HIS A 3 -15.34 -31.12 -41.89
CA HIS A 3 -15.07 -31.17 -40.46
C HIS A 3 -13.82 -30.33 -40.14
N ARG A 4 -14.00 -29.20 -39.44
CA ARG A 4 -12.90 -28.45 -38.80
C ARG A 4 -12.43 -29.21 -37.55
N ARG A 5 -11.31 -29.91 -37.67
CA ARG A 5 -10.52 -30.40 -36.53
C ARG A 5 -9.99 -29.19 -35.75
N ARG A 6 -10.56 -28.92 -34.58
CA ARG A 6 -9.93 -28.05 -33.57
C ARG A 6 -8.97 -28.91 -32.77
N SER A 7 -7.67 -28.69 -32.99
CA SER A 7 -6.59 -29.26 -32.18
C SER A 7 -6.72 -28.75 -30.75
N PHE A 8 -7.33 -29.55 -29.87
CA PHE A 8 -7.16 -29.42 -28.43
C PHE A 8 -5.77 -29.96 -28.09
N ILE A 9 -4.80 -29.07 -27.86
CA ILE A 9 -3.57 -29.43 -27.17
C ILE A 9 -3.96 -29.62 -25.70
N ILE A 10 -4.29 -30.86 -25.35
CA ILE A 10 -4.38 -31.28 -23.95
C ILE A 10 -2.94 -31.46 -23.49
N LEU A 11 -2.45 -30.51 -22.68
CA LEU A 11 -1.20 -30.66 -21.95
C LEU A 11 -1.48 -31.60 -20.77
N LEU A 12 -1.59 -32.89 -21.10
CA LEU A 12 -1.79 -33.99 -20.15
C LEU A 12 -0.43 -34.25 -19.50
N ILE A 13 -0.11 -33.53 -18.42
CA ILE A 13 0.97 -33.93 -17.52
C ILE A 13 0.50 -35.21 -16.86
N LEU A 14 1.10 -36.32 -17.29
CA LEU A 14 0.92 -37.66 -16.75
C LEU A 14 1.18 -37.65 -15.23
N ALA A 15 0.11 -37.52 -14.46
CA ALA A 15 0.05 -37.95 -13.08
C ALA A 15 -0.12 -39.48 -13.05
N SER A 16 0.92 -40.20 -13.46
CA SER A 16 1.03 -41.65 -13.22
C SER A 16 1.98 -41.87 -12.06
N SER A 17 1.40 -42.04 -10.87
CA SER A 17 1.85 -42.95 -9.81
C SER A 17 3.34 -43.34 -9.86
N ARG A 18 4.19 -42.46 -9.35
CA ARG A 18 5.48 -42.87 -8.79
C ARG A 18 5.66 -42.15 -7.47
N ALA A 19 5.51 -42.90 -6.39
CA ALA A 19 6.17 -42.64 -5.10
C ALA A 19 7.70 -42.77 -5.26
N TRP A 20 8.26 -42.12 -6.29
CA TRP A 20 9.69 -42.07 -6.58
C TRP A 20 10.29 -40.86 -5.89
N ALA A 21 11.25 -41.13 -5.02
CA ALA A 21 12.36 -40.23 -4.69
C ALA A 21 11.98 -38.77 -4.36
N VAL A 22 11.11 -38.60 -3.36
CA VAL A 22 10.89 -37.26 -2.75
C VAL A 22 12.17 -36.71 -2.12
N ASP A 23 13.16 -37.57 -1.87
CA ASP A 23 14.48 -37.24 -1.30
C ASP A 23 15.37 -36.35 -2.21
N GLN A 24 14.95 -36.11 -3.46
CA GLN A 24 15.65 -35.20 -4.39
C GLN A 24 14.71 -34.21 -5.07
N THR A 25 13.67 -33.73 -4.36
CA THR A 25 12.93 -32.57 -4.88
C THR A 25 13.84 -31.35 -4.81
N ASP A 26 14.48 -31.05 -5.93
CA ASP A 26 15.36 -29.89 -6.08
C ASP A 26 14.52 -28.60 -6.20
N GLN A 27 15.04 -27.51 -5.65
CA GLN A 27 14.47 -26.16 -5.69
C GLN A 27 14.14 -25.71 -7.12
N SER A 28 14.87 -26.24 -8.10
CA SER A 28 14.60 -26.06 -9.53
C SER A 28 13.17 -26.45 -9.92
N ALA A 29 12.64 -27.55 -9.40
CA ALA A 29 11.27 -28.02 -9.68
C ALA A 29 10.23 -27.06 -9.07
N VAL A 30 10.45 -26.60 -7.84
CA VAL A 30 9.60 -25.59 -7.17
C VAL A 30 9.58 -24.31 -7.99
N LYS A 31 10.76 -23.81 -8.39
CA LYS A 31 10.91 -22.60 -9.21
C LYS A 31 10.17 -22.71 -10.54
N GLN A 32 10.25 -23.85 -11.21
CA GLN A 32 9.59 -24.08 -12.49
C GLN A 32 8.06 -24.09 -12.35
N LEU A 33 7.52 -24.79 -11.36
CA LEU A 33 6.07 -24.84 -11.13
C LEU A 33 5.51 -23.50 -10.66
N TRP A 34 6.27 -22.74 -9.87
CA TRP A 34 5.90 -21.38 -9.50
C TRP A 34 5.89 -20.41 -10.68
N LYS A 35 6.77 -20.57 -11.69
CA LYS A 35 6.68 -19.81 -12.96
C LYS A 35 5.41 -20.15 -13.74
N VAL A 36 5.00 -21.42 -13.77
CA VAL A 36 3.74 -21.83 -14.41
C VAL A 36 2.55 -21.20 -13.67
N ARG A 37 2.59 -21.20 -12.33
CA ARG A 37 1.57 -20.55 -11.50
C ARG A 37 1.49 -19.05 -11.74
N ASP A 38 2.62 -18.35 -11.75
CA ASP A 38 2.67 -16.91 -12.03
C ASP A 38 2.04 -16.58 -13.39
N ALA A 39 2.34 -17.38 -14.43
CA ALA A 39 1.70 -17.23 -15.73
C ALA A 39 0.17 -17.46 -15.67
N ALA A 40 -0.31 -18.43 -14.89
CA ALA A 40 -1.74 -18.71 -14.71
C ALA A 40 -2.48 -17.64 -13.91
N MET A 41 -1.76 -16.88 -13.07
CA MET A 41 -2.31 -15.80 -12.22
C MET A 41 -2.06 -14.40 -12.80
N ARG A 42 -1.50 -14.31 -14.01
CA ARG A 42 -1.09 -13.05 -14.65
C ARG A 42 -2.24 -12.06 -14.81
N HIS A 43 -3.44 -12.56 -15.10
CA HIS A 43 -4.68 -11.80 -15.19
C HIS A 43 -5.69 -12.44 -14.24
N CYS A 44 -5.93 -11.81 -13.09
CA CYS A 44 -6.94 -12.33 -12.18
C CYS A 44 -7.57 -11.28 -11.29
N LEU A 45 -8.74 -11.62 -10.76
CA LEU A 45 -9.45 -10.91 -9.70
C LEU A 45 -9.62 -11.85 -8.51
N LEU A 46 -9.34 -11.32 -7.32
CA LEU A 46 -9.67 -11.97 -6.05
C LEU A 46 -10.42 -10.98 -5.16
N GLU A 47 -11.55 -11.41 -4.58
CA GLU A 47 -12.29 -10.65 -3.58
C GLU A 47 -12.43 -11.51 -2.32
N TRP A 48 -12.18 -10.93 -1.15
CA TRP A 48 -12.23 -11.65 0.11
C TRP A 48 -12.68 -10.76 1.26
N SER A 49 -13.13 -11.40 2.33
CA SER A 49 -13.35 -10.77 3.63
C SER A 49 -12.23 -11.16 4.58
N GLU A 50 -11.81 -10.25 5.46
CA GLU A 50 -10.93 -10.51 6.59
C GLU A 50 -11.59 -10.09 7.89
N GLU A 51 -11.35 -10.87 8.94
CA GLU A 51 -11.62 -10.48 10.33
C GLU A 51 -10.29 -10.33 11.05
N HIS A 52 -10.03 -9.14 11.59
CA HIS A 52 -8.85 -8.81 12.37
C HIS A 52 -9.24 -8.85 13.84
N THR A 53 -8.77 -9.87 14.56
CA THR A 53 -9.02 -10.06 15.99
C THR A 53 -7.80 -9.69 16.80
N TYR A 54 -8.00 -8.75 17.72
CA TYR A 54 -7.04 -8.30 18.70
C TYR A 54 -7.47 -8.83 20.08
N PRO A 55 -6.70 -9.73 20.68
CA PRO A 55 -7.01 -10.23 22.02
C PRO A 55 -6.90 -9.17 23.10
N GLN A 56 -7.66 -9.35 24.19
CA GLN A 56 -7.52 -8.58 25.42
C GLN A 56 -6.04 -8.48 25.85
N GLY A 57 -5.65 -7.31 26.33
CA GLY A 57 -4.28 -7.06 26.80
C GLY A 57 -3.30 -6.70 25.68
N THR A 58 -3.73 -6.62 24.41
CA THR A 58 -2.89 -6.22 23.30
C THR A 58 -2.94 -4.71 23.04
N VAL A 59 -1.84 -4.17 22.53
CA VAL A 59 -1.73 -2.77 22.12
C VAL A 59 -1.91 -2.72 20.60
N MET A 60 -3.00 -2.09 20.12
CA MET A 60 -3.35 -2.07 18.69
C MET A 60 -2.40 -1.19 17.86
N SER A 61 -1.89 -0.11 18.45
CA SER A 61 -0.98 0.83 17.81
C SER A 61 0.22 1.11 18.72
N PRO A 62 1.45 1.26 18.20
CA PRO A 62 2.59 1.73 19.00
C PRO A 62 2.36 3.09 19.69
N ARG A 63 1.33 3.84 19.29
CA ARG A 63 0.93 5.12 19.90
C ARG A 63 -0.14 4.97 21.00
N ASP A 64 -0.78 3.82 21.11
CA ASP A 64 -1.72 3.55 22.20
C ASP A 64 -0.92 3.33 23.49
N LEU A 65 -1.26 4.06 24.56
CA LEU A 65 -0.59 3.98 25.86
C LEU A 65 -1.10 2.80 26.70
N GLU A 66 -2.30 2.31 26.40
CA GLU A 66 -2.99 1.30 27.18
C GLU A 66 -3.41 0.14 26.27
N PRO A 67 -3.31 -1.11 26.77
CA PRO A 67 -3.84 -2.26 26.05
C PRO A 67 -5.37 -2.25 26.02
N ILE A 68 -5.96 -2.95 25.05
CA ILE A 68 -7.41 -3.08 24.96
C ILE A 68 -7.97 -3.94 26.10
N SER A 69 -9.10 -3.52 26.66
CA SER A 69 -9.70 -4.12 27.86
C SER A 69 -10.47 -5.42 27.59
N GLN A 70 -10.81 -5.70 26.33
CA GLN A 70 -11.53 -6.89 25.89
C GLN A 70 -11.11 -7.23 24.45
N ASP A 71 -11.40 -8.46 24.02
CA ASP A 71 -11.21 -8.87 22.63
C ASP A 71 -11.97 -7.93 21.68
N GLN A 72 -11.29 -7.53 20.60
CA GLN A 72 -11.86 -6.63 19.61
C GLN A 72 -11.65 -7.21 18.20
N SER A 73 -12.72 -7.28 17.43
CA SER A 73 -12.70 -7.78 16.05
C SER A 73 -13.16 -6.72 15.06
N VAL A 74 -12.51 -6.68 13.90
CA VAL A 74 -12.77 -5.70 12.85
C VAL A 74 -12.83 -6.40 11.49
N GLU A 75 -13.92 -6.17 10.75
CA GLU A 75 -14.08 -6.74 9.42
C GLU A 75 -13.55 -5.80 8.33
N PHE A 76 -12.87 -6.39 7.36
CA PHE A 76 -12.47 -5.76 6.10
C PHE A 76 -13.02 -6.55 4.91
N LYS A 77 -13.45 -5.82 3.88
CA LYS A 77 -13.68 -6.36 2.55
C LYS A 77 -12.57 -5.87 1.65
N LYS A 78 -11.97 -6.77 0.89
CA LYS A 78 -10.79 -6.50 0.08
C LYS A 78 -10.94 -7.07 -1.31
N ARG A 79 -10.25 -6.41 -2.24
CA ARG A 79 -10.23 -6.75 -3.66
C ARG A 79 -8.81 -6.59 -4.19
N LEU A 80 -8.36 -7.56 -4.97
CA LEU A 80 -7.08 -7.56 -5.65
C LEU A 80 -7.33 -7.83 -7.13
N VAL A 81 -6.82 -6.93 -7.97
CA VAL A 81 -6.77 -7.09 -9.41
C VAL A 81 -5.31 -7.19 -9.83
N VAL A 82 -5.01 -8.21 -10.62
CA VAL A 82 -3.68 -8.45 -11.18
C VAL A 82 -3.75 -8.37 -12.70
N ARG A 83 -2.83 -7.61 -13.30
CA ARG A 83 -2.64 -7.58 -14.75
C ARG A 83 -1.17 -7.40 -15.11
N ASP A 84 -0.55 -8.41 -15.69
CA ASP A 84 0.81 -8.30 -16.26
C ASP A 84 1.86 -7.74 -15.28
N GLY A 85 1.76 -8.10 -14.00
CA GLY A 85 2.62 -7.58 -12.94
C GLY A 85 2.19 -6.22 -12.37
N PHE A 86 1.07 -5.66 -12.84
CA PHE A 86 0.40 -4.55 -12.16
C PHE A 86 -0.59 -5.07 -11.15
N PHE A 87 -0.68 -4.38 -10.02
CA PHE A 87 -1.54 -4.74 -8.92
C PHE A 87 -2.39 -3.55 -8.52
N ARG A 88 -3.70 -3.76 -8.38
CA ARG A 88 -4.61 -2.82 -7.74
C ARG A 88 -5.22 -3.53 -6.55
N ILE A 89 -5.01 -2.97 -5.37
CA ILE A 89 -5.54 -3.46 -4.10
C ILE A 89 -6.53 -2.43 -3.60
N GLU A 90 -7.72 -2.88 -3.26
CA GLU A 90 -8.75 -2.05 -2.64
C GLU A 90 -9.17 -2.71 -1.34
N GLY A 91 -9.55 -1.89 -0.37
CA GLY A 91 -10.20 -2.42 0.81
C GLY A 91 -11.00 -1.39 1.57
N LYS A 92 -12.00 -1.89 2.28
CA LYS A 92 -12.95 -1.11 3.08
C LYS A 92 -13.22 -1.85 4.38
N GLY A 93 -13.19 -1.12 5.49
CA GLY A 93 -13.45 -1.67 6.83
C GLY A 93 -13.46 -0.55 7.85
N LYS A 94 -12.90 -0.84 9.03
CA LYS A 94 -12.62 0.19 10.04
C LYS A 94 -11.15 0.19 10.39
N ALA A 95 -10.55 1.35 10.57
CA ALA A 95 -9.17 1.48 11.03
C ALA A 95 -9.13 2.21 12.37
N ARG A 96 -8.10 1.93 13.17
CA ARG A 96 -7.85 2.63 14.42
C ARG A 96 -7.52 4.09 14.15
N ASP A 97 -8.35 5.03 14.62
CA ASP A 97 -8.00 6.45 14.61
C ASP A 97 -7.32 6.83 15.93
N TYR A 98 -6.09 7.35 15.83
CA TYR A 98 -5.26 7.69 16.98
C TYR A 98 -5.78 8.89 17.79
N ARG A 99 -6.66 9.72 17.22
CA ARG A 99 -7.23 10.91 17.87
C ARG A 99 -8.47 10.55 18.67
N THR A 100 -9.38 9.79 18.07
CA THR A 100 -10.62 9.37 18.72
C THR A 100 -10.39 8.17 19.63
N LYS A 101 -9.27 7.45 19.45
CA LYS A 101 -9.06 6.12 20.04
C LYS A 101 -10.24 5.19 19.71
N GLY A 102 -10.85 5.39 18.54
CA GLY A 102 -11.98 4.64 18.02
C GLY A 102 -11.59 3.79 16.82
N MET A 103 -12.58 3.05 16.29
CA MET A 103 -12.47 2.34 15.03
C MET A 103 -13.36 3.05 14.02
N ASP A 104 -12.75 3.84 13.16
CA ASP A 104 -13.47 4.73 12.25
C ASP A 104 -13.52 4.11 10.85
N PRO A 105 -14.56 4.37 10.05
CA PRO A 105 -14.65 3.88 8.68
C PRO A 105 -13.39 4.23 7.89
N PHE A 106 -12.86 3.26 7.15
CA PHE A 106 -11.64 3.42 6.38
C PHE A 106 -11.77 2.73 5.03
N GLN A 107 -11.31 3.42 3.99
CA GLN A 107 -11.19 2.89 2.64
C GLN A 107 -9.80 3.19 2.12
N PHE A 108 -9.23 2.27 1.35
CA PHE A 108 -8.00 2.53 0.65
C PHE A 108 -8.00 1.91 -0.74
N THR A 109 -7.18 2.50 -1.60
CA THR A 109 -6.82 1.97 -2.91
C THR A 109 -5.31 2.10 -3.02
N ALA A 110 -4.63 1.03 -3.42
CA ALA A 110 -3.21 1.03 -3.74
C ALA A 110 -3.01 0.46 -5.13
N VAL A 111 -2.13 1.08 -5.91
CA VAL A 111 -1.74 0.63 -7.24
C VAL A 111 -0.23 0.50 -7.30
N LEU A 112 0.25 -0.59 -7.90
CA LEU A 112 1.66 -0.86 -8.10
C LEU A 112 1.94 -1.21 -9.56
N LYS A 113 2.78 -0.38 -10.19
CA LYS A 113 3.21 -0.48 -11.59
C LYS A 113 4.72 -0.17 -11.73
N GLY A 114 5.56 -0.90 -10.99
CA GLY A 114 6.98 -0.58 -10.80
C GLY A 114 7.23 0.58 -9.81
N THR A 115 6.32 1.54 -9.73
CA THR A 115 6.17 2.46 -8.58
C THR A 115 4.83 2.25 -7.91
N GLY A 116 4.74 2.60 -6.63
CA GLY A 116 3.53 2.54 -5.83
C GLY A 116 2.81 3.88 -5.75
N SER A 117 1.48 3.85 -5.81
CA SER A 117 0.61 4.94 -5.38
C SER A 117 -0.46 4.40 -4.45
N SER A 118 -0.85 5.14 -3.42
CA SER A 118 -2.03 4.79 -2.62
C SER A 118 -2.87 6.00 -2.25
N PHE A 119 -4.17 5.77 -2.09
CA PHE A 119 -5.16 6.71 -1.61
C PHE A 119 -5.86 6.11 -0.41
N HIS A 120 -5.94 6.89 0.66
CA HIS A 120 -6.47 6.52 1.96
C HIS A 120 -7.58 7.51 2.29
N ASP A 121 -8.82 7.02 2.24
CA ASP A 121 -10.03 7.77 2.51
C ASP A 121 -10.51 7.45 3.92
N TYR A 122 -10.63 8.51 4.71
CA TYR A 122 -11.17 8.47 6.05
C TYR A 122 -12.37 9.42 6.08
N PRO A 123 -13.61 8.93 5.87
CA PRO A 123 -14.78 9.77 5.64
C PRO A 123 -15.07 10.80 6.74
N GLU A 124 -14.65 10.52 7.97
CA GLU A 124 -14.86 11.39 9.13
C GLU A 124 -13.69 12.37 9.37
N GLN A 125 -12.63 12.30 8.55
CA GLN A 125 -11.47 13.16 8.67
C GLN A 125 -11.51 14.29 7.64
N LYS A 126 -10.93 15.44 8.01
CA LYS A 126 -10.92 16.62 7.15
C LYS A 126 -10.19 16.42 5.83
N ASN A 127 -9.12 15.62 5.83
CA ASN A 127 -8.26 15.46 4.67
C ASN A 127 -8.07 13.97 4.38
N ASN A 128 -8.21 13.61 3.11
CA ASN A 128 -7.76 12.33 2.61
C ASN A 128 -6.25 12.35 2.39
N LEU A 129 -5.63 11.18 2.49
CA LEU A 129 -4.19 11.03 2.34
C LEU A 129 -3.87 10.26 1.06
N GLY A 130 -2.88 10.76 0.33
CA GLY A 130 -2.28 10.08 -0.80
C GLY A 130 -0.81 9.81 -0.57
N TYR A 131 -0.27 8.82 -1.27
CA TYR A 131 1.15 8.48 -1.20
C TYR A 131 1.67 8.13 -2.58
N TYR A 132 2.85 8.64 -2.91
CA TYR A 132 3.70 8.11 -3.97
C TYR A 132 4.92 7.45 -3.35
N THR A 133 5.30 6.26 -3.82
CA THR A 133 6.49 5.55 -3.32
C THR A 133 7.19 4.79 -4.44
N SER A 134 8.51 4.64 -4.33
CA SER A 134 9.31 3.76 -5.16
C SER A 134 9.37 2.33 -4.62
N SER A 135 8.85 2.10 -3.41
CA SER A 135 8.92 0.84 -2.70
C SER A 135 7.53 0.25 -2.50
N SER A 136 7.30 -0.95 -3.04
CA SER A 136 6.08 -1.68 -2.75
C SER A 136 5.91 -1.97 -1.25
N ARG A 137 7.00 -2.05 -0.48
CA ARG A 137 6.93 -2.30 0.98
C ARG A 137 6.16 -1.21 1.72
N ASP A 138 6.23 0.03 1.24
CA ASP A 138 5.59 1.17 1.92
C ASP A 138 4.07 1.15 1.72
N LEU A 139 3.58 0.43 0.71
CA LEU A 139 2.14 0.24 0.44
C LEU A 139 1.58 -1.04 1.06
N LEU A 140 2.42 -1.84 1.72
CA LEU A 140 2.05 -3.18 2.17
C LEU A 140 1.83 -3.23 3.67
N ASP A 141 0.56 -3.31 4.04
CA ASP A 141 0.15 -3.94 5.29
C ASP A 141 0.57 -5.42 5.27
N ALA A 142 1.00 -5.92 6.43
CA ALA A 142 1.28 -7.33 6.67
C ALA A 142 0.11 -8.22 6.22
N SER A 143 -1.12 -7.71 6.22
CA SER A 143 -2.32 -8.40 5.77
C SER A 143 -2.36 -8.76 4.28
N TYR A 144 -1.59 -8.11 3.39
CA TYR A 144 -1.58 -8.44 1.95
C TYR A 144 -0.54 -9.49 1.56
N ARG A 145 0.54 -9.64 2.34
CA ARG A 145 1.59 -10.64 2.04
C ARG A 145 1.01 -12.05 1.87
N PRO A 146 0.06 -12.52 2.69
CA PRO A 146 -0.56 -13.83 2.52
C PRO A 146 -1.14 -14.06 1.12
N VAL A 147 -2.04 -13.19 0.66
CA VAL A 147 -2.69 -13.35 -0.65
C VAL A 147 -1.66 -13.31 -1.78
N MET A 148 -0.65 -12.45 -1.66
CA MET A 148 0.39 -12.33 -2.67
C MET A 148 1.29 -13.57 -2.75
N LEU A 149 1.66 -14.15 -1.61
CA LEU A 149 2.39 -15.43 -1.57
C LEU A 149 1.56 -16.56 -2.18
N ALA A 150 0.25 -16.56 -1.93
CA ALA A 150 -0.64 -17.58 -2.45
C ALA A 150 -0.75 -17.52 -3.98
N ILE A 151 -0.80 -16.34 -4.60
CA ILE A 151 -1.00 -16.22 -6.06
C ILE A 151 0.30 -16.08 -6.85
N ASN A 152 1.31 -15.41 -6.31
CA ASN A 152 2.56 -15.09 -7.01
C ASN A 152 3.76 -15.09 -6.02
N PRO A 153 4.24 -16.28 -5.61
CA PRO A 153 5.31 -16.38 -4.61
C PRO A 153 6.66 -15.82 -5.10
N ILE A 154 6.95 -15.86 -6.40
CA ILE A 154 8.23 -15.41 -6.99
C ILE A 154 8.21 -13.96 -7.51
N GLY A 155 7.06 -13.30 -7.51
CA GLY A 155 6.93 -11.93 -8.00
C GLY A 155 7.80 -10.96 -7.20
N GLN A 156 8.60 -10.15 -7.91
CA GLN A 156 9.56 -9.21 -7.31
C GLN A 156 8.89 -8.17 -6.40
N ASP A 157 7.65 -7.81 -6.66
CA ASP A 157 6.99 -6.74 -5.92
C ASP A 157 6.36 -7.20 -4.59
N PHE A 158 5.92 -8.47 -4.46
CA PHE A 158 5.07 -8.88 -3.33
C PHE A 158 5.36 -10.24 -2.71
N GLY A 159 5.42 -11.31 -3.51
CA GLY A 159 5.76 -12.64 -3.02
C GLY A 159 7.18 -12.65 -2.46
N ARG A 160 8.12 -12.07 -3.24
CA ARG A 160 9.53 -11.88 -2.88
C ARG A 160 10.21 -13.13 -2.32
N VAL A 161 9.72 -14.33 -2.68
CA VAL A 161 10.43 -15.56 -2.36
C VAL A 161 11.50 -15.75 -3.42
N ASN A 162 12.71 -15.34 -3.08
CA ASN A 162 13.88 -15.75 -3.83
C ASN A 162 14.21 -17.19 -3.41
N ILE A 163 13.76 -18.17 -4.18
CA ILE A 163 13.91 -19.60 -3.84
C ILE A 163 15.36 -20.01 -3.63
N ASP A 164 16.29 -19.31 -4.29
CA ASP A 164 17.73 -19.56 -4.22
C ASP A 164 18.31 -19.17 -2.84
N GLU A 165 17.56 -18.43 -2.00
CA GLU A 165 17.90 -18.12 -0.61
C GLU A 165 17.42 -19.19 0.38
N TYR A 166 16.69 -20.21 -0.07
CA TYR A 166 16.20 -21.28 0.80
C TYR A 166 17.09 -22.51 0.70
N SER A 167 17.00 -23.40 1.67
CA SER A 167 17.51 -24.76 1.63
C SER A 167 16.34 -25.73 1.83
N VAL A 168 16.39 -26.86 1.12
CA VAL A 168 15.45 -27.96 1.37
C VAL A 168 15.87 -28.62 2.68
N GLU A 169 14.95 -28.69 3.64
CA GLU A 169 15.17 -29.43 4.87
C GLU A 169 14.84 -30.91 4.64
N PRO A 170 15.67 -31.84 5.15
CA PRO A 170 15.42 -33.26 4.98
C PRO A 170 14.13 -33.71 5.69
N GLY A 171 13.42 -34.63 5.03
CA GLY A 171 12.22 -35.27 5.54
C GLY A 171 10.90 -34.62 5.12
N ILE A 172 9.85 -35.45 5.03
CA ILE A 172 8.49 -35.01 4.77
C ILE A 172 7.83 -34.70 6.12
N ARG A 173 7.24 -33.51 6.24
CA ARG A 173 6.37 -33.18 7.38
C ARG A 173 4.92 -33.22 6.94
N SER A 174 4.03 -33.70 7.80
CA SER A 174 2.60 -33.57 7.58
C SER A 174 2.09 -32.26 8.18
N ILE A 175 1.41 -31.45 7.38
CA ILE A 175 0.61 -30.32 7.87
C ILE A 175 -0.81 -30.54 7.39
N ASN A 176 -1.77 -30.56 8.33
CA ASN A 176 -3.17 -30.89 8.04
C ASN A 176 -3.29 -32.18 7.21
N GLU A 177 -2.56 -33.22 7.64
CA GLU A 177 -2.51 -34.55 7.00
C GLU A 177 -1.91 -34.58 5.58
N ARG A 178 -1.32 -33.49 5.10
CA ARG A 178 -0.70 -33.42 3.77
C ARG A 178 0.82 -33.53 3.84
N PRO A 179 1.47 -34.36 3.00
CA PRO A 179 2.93 -34.41 2.92
C PRO A 179 3.47 -33.11 2.34
N CYS A 180 4.41 -32.48 3.05
CA CYS A 180 4.95 -31.18 2.70
C CYS A 180 6.46 -31.20 2.55
N LEU A 181 6.94 -30.49 1.53
CA LEU A 181 8.33 -30.08 1.40
C LEU A 181 8.56 -28.87 2.31
N LYS A 182 9.60 -28.91 3.14
CA LYS A 182 9.98 -27.81 4.03
C LYS A 182 11.18 -27.08 3.44
N LEU A 183 11.02 -25.78 3.17
CA LEU A 183 12.10 -24.91 2.74
C LEU A 183 12.42 -23.91 3.85
N LYS A 184 13.68 -23.80 4.24
CA LYS A 184 14.12 -22.84 5.26
C LYS A 184 15.05 -21.81 4.63
N ARG A 185 14.80 -20.52 4.85
CA ARG A 185 15.69 -19.47 4.35
C ARG A 185 17.05 -19.58 5.04
N ALA A 186 18.12 -19.61 4.25
CA ALA A 186 19.48 -19.66 4.74
C ALA A 186 19.79 -18.41 5.57
N ASP A 187 20.21 -18.64 6.82
CA ASP A 187 21.01 -17.74 7.64
C ASP A 187 20.58 -16.26 7.70
N SER A 188 19.40 -15.98 8.27
CA SER A 188 19.09 -14.64 8.77
C SER A 188 18.84 -14.69 10.28
N GLN A 189 19.88 -14.40 11.09
CA GLN A 189 19.82 -14.45 12.55
C GLN A 189 18.66 -13.66 13.18
N ALA A 190 18.10 -12.67 12.47
CA ALA A 190 17.03 -11.81 13.00
C ALA A 190 15.60 -12.15 12.53
N ASN A 191 15.40 -12.97 11.47
CA ASN A 191 14.07 -13.26 10.91
C ASN A 191 14.09 -14.54 10.05
N ALA A 192 14.34 -15.72 10.62
CA ALA A 192 14.32 -16.95 9.84
C ALA A 192 12.92 -17.19 9.27
N GLU A 193 12.80 -17.51 7.97
CA GLU A 193 11.52 -17.82 7.34
C GLU A 193 11.51 -19.27 6.86
N THR A 194 10.46 -20.00 7.19
CA THR A 194 10.23 -21.38 6.76
C THR A 194 8.95 -21.46 5.94
N LEU A 195 9.03 -22.05 4.75
CA LEU A 195 7.90 -22.35 3.87
C LEU A 195 7.59 -23.84 3.92
N TYR A 196 6.30 -24.18 3.95
CA TYR A 196 5.81 -25.54 3.81
C TYR A 196 4.99 -25.64 2.54
N LEU A 197 5.40 -26.52 1.63
CA LEU A 197 4.87 -26.61 0.28
C LEU A 197 4.16 -27.96 0.07
N ASP A 198 2.92 -27.93 -0.43
CA ASP A 198 2.16 -29.13 -0.81
C ASP A 198 2.67 -29.66 -2.17
N HIS A 199 3.44 -30.75 -2.12
CA HIS A 199 4.03 -31.39 -3.29
C HIS A 199 2.97 -31.85 -4.31
N GLU A 200 1.83 -32.38 -3.84
CA GLU A 200 0.80 -32.96 -4.71
C GLU A 200 0.03 -31.91 -5.51
N ARG A 201 0.07 -30.65 -5.07
CA ARG A 201 -0.65 -29.53 -5.71
C ARG A 201 0.25 -28.56 -6.44
N GLY A 202 1.45 -28.99 -6.84
CA GLY A 202 2.41 -28.14 -7.55
C GLY A 202 3.15 -27.18 -6.64
N PHE A 203 3.52 -27.64 -5.43
CA PHE A 203 4.27 -26.89 -4.43
C PHE A 203 3.57 -25.62 -3.95
N LEU A 204 2.25 -25.66 -3.73
CA LEU A 204 1.53 -24.54 -3.15
C LEU A 204 2.03 -24.27 -1.73
N VAL A 205 2.25 -23.00 -1.39
CA VAL A 205 2.62 -22.59 -0.04
C VAL A 205 1.41 -22.78 0.88
N ILE A 206 1.46 -23.77 1.79
CA ILE A 206 0.36 -24.04 2.72
C ILE A 206 0.60 -23.50 4.13
N ARG A 207 1.87 -23.27 4.49
CA ARG A 207 2.25 -22.57 5.72
C ARG A 207 3.52 -21.75 5.52
N VAL A 208 3.56 -20.59 6.15
CA VAL A 208 4.76 -19.76 6.31
C VAL A 208 4.95 -19.47 7.78
N VAL A 209 6.17 -19.67 8.28
CA VAL A 209 6.55 -19.36 9.66
C VAL A 209 7.72 -18.39 9.61
N THR A 210 7.62 -17.28 10.34
CA THR A 210 8.74 -16.37 10.59
C THR A 210 9.14 -16.47 12.06
N GLU A 211 10.43 -16.64 12.31
CA GLU A 211 11.02 -16.83 13.63
C GLU A 211 12.03 -15.71 13.91
N ASN A 212 11.98 -15.14 15.13
CA ASN A 212 12.97 -14.20 15.64
C ASN A 212 13.76 -14.93 16.72
N GLY A 213 14.96 -15.40 16.39
CA GLY A 213 15.70 -16.34 17.24
C GLY A 213 14.96 -17.68 17.33
N SER A 214 14.64 -18.14 18.54
CA SER A 214 13.87 -19.36 18.79
C SER A 214 12.36 -19.13 18.87
N HIS A 215 11.89 -17.89 18.74
CA HIS A 215 10.49 -17.55 18.93
C HIS A 215 9.77 -17.35 17.60
N VAL A 216 8.61 -17.99 17.41
CA VAL A 216 7.75 -17.73 16.25
C VAL A 216 7.17 -16.33 16.38
N SER A 217 7.53 -15.42 15.47
CA SER A 217 6.98 -14.06 15.44
C SER A 217 5.72 -13.99 14.58
N ARG A 218 5.64 -14.78 13.51
CA ARG A 218 4.49 -14.82 12.60
C ARG A 218 4.24 -16.22 12.07
N GLN A 219 2.98 -16.57 11.88
CA GLN A 219 2.57 -17.78 11.17
C GLN A 219 1.42 -17.46 10.22
N THR A 220 1.52 -17.90 8.98
CA THR A 220 0.41 -17.86 8.01
C THR A 220 0.06 -19.26 7.58
N ASP A 221 -1.21 -19.64 7.69
CA ASP A 221 -1.75 -20.91 7.23
C ASP A 221 -2.69 -20.68 6.04
N PHE A 222 -2.62 -21.51 5.00
CA PHE A 222 -3.46 -21.40 3.82
C PHE A 222 -4.28 -22.67 3.57
N THR A 223 -5.46 -22.48 3.00
CA THR A 223 -6.19 -23.54 2.31
C THR A 223 -6.42 -23.15 0.86
N TYR A 224 -6.49 -24.14 -0.03
CA TYR A 224 -6.66 -23.93 -1.46
C TYR A 224 -7.81 -24.75 -2.01
N VAL A 225 -8.46 -24.20 -3.02
CA VAL A 225 -9.46 -24.87 -3.85
C VAL A 225 -9.09 -24.65 -5.33
N ALA A 226 -9.43 -25.63 -6.17
CA ALA A 226 -9.28 -25.51 -7.61
C ALA A 226 -10.59 -25.01 -8.23
N ASN A 227 -10.51 -24.11 -9.21
CA ASN A 227 -11.67 -23.76 -10.03
C ASN A 227 -11.96 -24.85 -11.09
N GLU A 228 -13.01 -24.66 -11.89
CA GLU A 228 -13.39 -25.60 -12.97
C GLU A 228 -12.28 -25.84 -14.01
N ALA A 229 -11.35 -24.89 -14.17
CA ALA A 229 -10.20 -25.02 -15.06
C ALA A 229 -8.99 -25.70 -14.39
N GLY A 230 -9.13 -26.20 -13.16
CA GLY A 230 -8.05 -26.83 -12.39
C GLY A 230 -7.03 -25.84 -11.80
N ILE A 231 -7.29 -24.53 -11.85
CA ILE A 231 -6.39 -23.51 -11.30
C ILE A 231 -6.62 -23.40 -9.80
N TRP A 232 -5.58 -23.74 -9.02
CA TRP A 232 -5.58 -23.60 -7.57
C TRP A 232 -5.48 -22.14 -7.14
N HIS A 233 -6.40 -21.69 -6.27
CA HIS A 233 -6.37 -20.38 -5.64
C HIS A 233 -6.62 -20.50 -4.13
N PRO A 234 -6.20 -19.52 -3.31
CA PRO A 234 -6.49 -19.57 -1.89
C PRO A 234 -8.01 -19.56 -1.66
N ALA A 235 -8.48 -20.35 -0.71
CA ALA A 235 -9.87 -20.36 -0.25
C ALA A 235 -9.99 -19.61 1.09
N THR A 236 -9.08 -19.92 2.02
CA THR A 236 -8.93 -19.20 3.29
C THR A 236 -7.46 -19.06 3.64
N TRP A 237 -7.16 -18.09 4.51
CA TRP A 237 -5.89 -18.05 5.22
C TRP A 237 -6.05 -17.48 6.62
N GLN A 238 -5.11 -17.82 7.50
CA GLN A 238 -5.00 -17.24 8.84
C GLN A 238 -3.59 -16.72 9.05
N LEU A 239 -3.44 -15.42 9.30
CA LEU A 239 -2.17 -14.81 9.73
C LEU A 239 -2.24 -14.58 11.24
N LYS A 240 -1.30 -15.16 11.97
CA LYS A 240 -1.07 -14.93 13.39
C LYS A 240 0.21 -14.11 13.56
N ILE A 241 0.11 -12.97 14.22
CA ILE A 241 1.28 -12.23 14.72
C ILE A 241 1.38 -12.54 16.20
N MET A 242 2.46 -13.19 16.61
CA MET A 242 2.61 -13.70 17.98
C MET A 242 2.96 -12.57 18.95
N LYS A 243 2.65 -12.73 20.24
CA LYS A 243 3.17 -11.82 21.28
C LYS A 243 4.68 -12.04 21.46
N PRO A 244 5.46 -11.01 21.84
CA PRO A 244 6.90 -11.17 22.10
C PRO A 244 7.25 -12.22 23.17
N ALA A 245 6.40 -12.36 24.20
CA ALA A 245 6.56 -13.34 25.28
C ALA A 245 6.17 -14.78 24.89
N GLY A 246 5.53 -14.94 23.73
CA GLY A 246 5.16 -16.22 23.12
C GLY A 246 3.90 -16.91 23.62
N ASP A 247 3.18 -16.31 24.57
CA ASP A 247 1.87 -16.73 25.05
C ASP A 247 0.74 -16.20 24.15
N GLY A 248 0.58 -16.85 22.98
CA GLY A 248 -0.51 -16.55 22.04
C GLY A 248 -0.17 -15.44 21.03
N TYR A 249 -1.20 -14.79 20.50
CA TYR A 249 -1.08 -13.81 19.43
C TYR A 249 -1.48 -12.40 19.85
N SER A 250 -0.85 -11.40 19.23
CA SER A 250 -1.20 -9.99 19.32
C SER A 250 -2.22 -9.57 18.25
N LEU A 251 -2.25 -10.30 17.13
CA LEU A 251 -3.21 -10.12 16.05
C LEU A 251 -3.46 -11.46 15.35
N LEU A 252 -4.73 -11.79 15.14
CA LEU A 252 -5.17 -12.85 14.24
C LEU A 252 -5.95 -12.22 13.08
N ILE A 253 -5.54 -12.49 11.85
CA ILE A 253 -6.29 -12.14 10.65
C ILE A 253 -6.83 -13.41 10.04
N SER A 254 -8.15 -13.59 10.03
CA SER A 254 -8.84 -14.71 9.38
C SER A 254 -9.48 -14.25 8.08
N ALA A 255 -9.10 -14.84 6.96
CA ALA A 255 -9.55 -14.43 5.64
C ALA A 255 -10.33 -15.53 4.91
N LYS A 256 -11.34 -15.13 4.13
CA LYS A 256 -12.15 -16.03 3.31
C LYS A 256 -12.41 -15.42 1.94
N VAL A 257 -11.96 -16.11 0.89
CA VAL A 257 -12.22 -15.74 -0.49
C VAL A 257 -13.70 -15.89 -0.81
N LYS A 258 -14.26 -14.85 -1.43
CA LYS A 258 -15.65 -14.76 -1.86
C LYS A 258 -15.78 -14.91 -3.37
N ARG A 259 -14.79 -14.41 -4.11
CA ARG A 259 -14.75 -14.49 -5.56
C ARG A 259 -13.32 -14.66 -6.05
N PHE A 260 -13.15 -15.54 -7.02
CA PHE A 260 -11.92 -15.66 -7.80
C PHE A 260 -12.29 -15.75 -9.28
N ASP A 261 -11.59 -14.99 -10.11
CA ASP A 261 -11.75 -15.02 -11.55
C ASP A 261 -10.39 -14.94 -12.24
N ALA A 262 -9.93 -16.07 -12.77
CA ALA A 262 -8.66 -16.21 -13.49
C ALA A 262 -8.71 -15.69 -14.94
N LYS A 263 -9.87 -15.20 -15.40
CA LYS A 263 -10.06 -14.63 -16.73
C LYS A 263 -10.41 -13.15 -16.67
N TYR A 264 -10.33 -12.54 -15.49
CA TYR A 264 -10.59 -11.12 -15.32
C TYR A 264 -9.48 -10.30 -15.99
N VAL A 265 -9.87 -9.54 -17.02
CA VAL A 265 -8.97 -8.63 -17.73
C VAL A 265 -9.35 -7.20 -17.38
N ALA A 266 -8.55 -6.58 -16.53
CA ALA A 266 -8.68 -5.17 -16.17
C ALA A 266 -8.21 -4.26 -17.32
N SER A 267 -8.70 -3.03 -17.41
CA SER A 267 -8.13 -1.99 -18.26
C SER A 267 -6.81 -1.48 -17.68
N LEU A 268 -5.96 -0.81 -18.47
CA LEU A 268 -4.75 -0.18 -17.92
C LEU A 268 -5.10 1.02 -17.03
N GLU A 269 -6.23 1.68 -17.32
CA GLU A 269 -6.73 2.83 -16.55
C GLU A 269 -7.15 2.43 -15.11
N ASP A 270 -7.50 1.16 -14.88
CA ASP A 270 -7.76 0.64 -13.54
C ASP A 270 -6.51 0.72 -12.63
N PHE A 271 -5.32 0.84 -13.21
CA PHE A 271 -4.04 1.00 -12.50
C PHE A 271 -3.59 2.46 -12.47
N GLU A 272 -4.54 3.40 -12.44
CA GLU A 272 -4.31 4.80 -12.11
C GLU A 272 -5.18 5.20 -10.90
N ILE A 273 -4.62 6.03 -10.02
CA ILE A 273 -5.36 6.62 -8.90
C ILE A 273 -5.67 8.07 -9.25
N LYS A 274 -6.96 8.40 -9.34
CA LYS A 274 -7.43 9.78 -9.44
C LYS A 274 -7.68 10.30 -8.03
N PHE A 275 -6.76 11.12 -7.53
CA PHE A 275 -6.88 11.73 -6.21
C PHE A 275 -7.95 12.84 -6.25
N PRO A 276 -8.92 12.85 -5.31
CA PRO A 276 -9.88 13.95 -5.22
C PRO A 276 -9.20 15.25 -4.76
N THR A 277 -9.81 16.39 -5.09
CA THR A 277 -9.42 17.71 -4.57
C THR A 277 -9.29 17.68 -3.04
N GLY A 278 -8.26 18.35 -2.53
CA GLY A 278 -7.97 18.38 -1.09
C GLY A 278 -7.22 17.15 -0.57
N THR A 279 -6.88 16.19 -1.43
CA THR A 279 -5.99 15.10 -1.01
C THR A 279 -4.60 15.66 -0.71
N LEU A 280 -4.08 15.36 0.48
CA LEU A 280 -2.70 15.62 0.85
C LEU A 280 -1.84 14.42 0.47
N ILE A 281 -1.00 14.58 -0.53
CA ILE A 281 -0.12 13.53 -1.05
C ILE A 281 1.27 13.67 -0.44
N HIS A 282 1.79 12.56 0.08
CA HIS A 282 3.16 12.42 0.54
C HIS A 282 4.01 11.72 -0.54
N ASP A 283 4.96 12.43 -1.14
CA ASP A 283 5.87 11.84 -2.13
C ASP A 283 7.13 11.28 -1.44
N LEU A 284 7.09 9.97 -1.18
CA LEU A 284 8.16 9.21 -0.53
C LEU A 284 9.27 8.82 -1.51
N ARG A 285 9.13 9.11 -2.81
CA ARG A 285 10.19 8.85 -3.82
C ARG A 285 11.35 9.82 -3.68
N THR A 286 11.09 11.00 -3.09
CA THR A 286 12.07 12.08 -2.92
C THR A 286 12.64 12.08 -1.51
N LYS A 287 13.94 12.42 -1.36
CA LYS A 287 14.57 12.53 -0.03
C LYS A 287 13.92 13.61 0.84
N ASP A 288 13.43 14.68 0.20
CA ASP A 288 12.84 15.84 0.87
C ASP A 288 11.38 15.62 1.33
N LYS A 289 10.81 14.44 1.08
CA LYS A 289 9.43 14.07 1.45
C LYS A 289 8.43 15.16 1.08
N ASN A 290 8.48 15.56 -0.20
CA ASN A 290 7.62 16.59 -0.75
C ASN A 290 6.15 16.29 -0.44
N ARG A 291 5.42 17.34 -0.04
CA ARG A 291 3.98 17.29 0.15
C ARG A 291 3.31 17.99 -1.01
N ILE A 292 2.30 17.35 -1.58
CA ILE A 292 1.52 17.84 -2.70
C ILE A 292 0.07 17.92 -2.25
N VAL A 293 -0.68 18.92 -2.72
CA VAL A 293 -2.13 18.99 -2.54
C VAL A 293 -2.79 19.04 -3.91
N ILE A 294 -3.90 18.31 -4.08
CA ILE A 294 -4.74 18.43 -5.27
C ILE A 294 -5.63 19.66 -5.14
N ASP A 295 -5.49 20.61 -6.06
CA ASP A 295 -6.26 21.86 -6.05
C ASP A 295 -7.70 21.67 -6.58
N HIS A 296 -8.47 22.77 -6.63
CA HIS A 296 -9.85 22.77 -7.14
C HIS A 296 -9.98 22.49 -8.65
N SER A 297 -8.88 22.62 -9.40
CA SER A 297 -8.83 22.27 -10.82
C SER A 297 -8.39 20.82 -11.03
N GLY A 298 -8.10 20.07 -9.95
CA GLY A 298 -7.57 18.71 -10.01
C GLY A 298 -6.07 18.64 -10.27
N ASN A 299 -5.34 19.76 -10.20
CA ASN A 299 -3.90 19.79 -10.46
C ASN A 299 -3.10 19.58 -9.18
N GLU A 300 -1.90 19.02 -9.33
CA GLU A 300 -0.93 18.86 -8.24
C GLU A 300 -0.24 20.20 -7.92
N LYS A 301 -0.39 20.66 -6.67
CA LYS A 301 0.35 21.81 -6.12
C LYS A 301 1.40 21.33 -5.13
N LEU A 302 2.68 21.53 -5.44
CA LEU A 302 3.79 21.30 -4.52
C LEU A 302 3.74 22.33 -3.37
N LEU A 303 3.76 21.85 -2.13
CA LEU A 303 3.72 22.70 -0.94
C LEU A 303 5.10 23.25 -0.58
N THR A 304 5.16 24.56 -0.31
CA THR A 304 6.35 25.21 0.27
C THR A 304 6.56 24.79 1.73
N LEU A 305 7.78 24.94 2.26
CA LEU A 305 8.09 24.64 3.66
C LEU A 305 7.18 25.37 4.67
N ARG A 306 6.68 26.55 4.32
CA ARG A 306 5.73 27.30 5.15
C ARG A 306 4.34 26.65 5.15
N GLU A 307 3.88 26.21 3.98
CA GLU A 307 2.57 25.56 3.81
C GLU A 307 2.52 24.16 4.43
N HIS A 308 3.66 23.49 4.65
CA HIS A 308 3.70 22.15 5.28
C HIS A 308 3.05 22.09 6.67
N ARG A 309 2.94 23.23 7.36
CA ARG A 309 2.35 23.35 8.70
C ARG A 309 0.88 23.80 8.68
N LEU A 310 0.35 24.16 7.51
CA LEU A 310 -1.01 24.67 7.39
C LEU A 310 -2.00 23.51 7.16
N PRO A 311 -3.23 23.62 7.68
CA PRO A 311 -4.33 22.75 7.26
C PRO A 311 -4.58 22.86 5.75
N VAL A 312 -5.00 21.77 5.09
CA VAL A 312 -5.28 21.76 3.64
C VAL A 312 -6.33 22.80 3.27
N ASP A 313 -7.38 22.97 4.08
CA ASP A 313 -8.40 24.01 3.86
C ASP A 313 -7.79 25.41 3.74
N GLU A 314 -6.76 25.74 4.54
CA GLU A 314 -6.09 27.04 4.49
C GLU A 314 -5.15 27.17 3.29
N ILE A 315 -4.66 26.05 2.75
CA ILE A 315 -3.83 26.02 1.54
C ILE A 315 -4.71 26.22 0.29
N LEU A 316 -5.91 25.63 0.27
CA LEU A 316 -6.89 25.75 -0.81
C LEU A 316 -7.65 27.08 -0.77
N HIS A 317 -7.92 27.58 0.44
CA HIS A 317 -8.57 28.86 0.69
C HIS A 317 -7.65 29.78 1.49
N PRO A 318 -6.54 30.26 0.89
CA PRO A 318 -5.64 31.17 1.58
C PRO A 318 -6.46 32.38 2.01
N LYS A 319 -6.53 32.62 3.33
CA LYS A 319 -7.14 33.83 3.87
C LYS A 319 -6.51 35.00 3.12
N ARG A 320 -7.37 35.81 2.47
CA ARG A 320 -6.97 36.99 1.71
C ARG A 320 -5.93 37.72 2.56
N GLN A 321 -4.67 37.72 2.13
CA GLN A 321 -3.61 38.36 2.90
C GLN A 321 -4.02 39.82 3.03
N GLU A 322 -4.49 40.20 4.22
CA GLU A 322 -4.57 41.60 4.56
C GLU A 322 -3.17 42.16 4.31
N ALA A 323 -3.08 43.18 3.47
CA ALA A 323 -1.82 43.79 3.06
C ALA A 323 -0.89 43.86 4.28
N THR A 324 0.24 43.17 4.19
CA THR A 324 1.18 43.02 5.30
C THR A 324 1.54 44.41 5.86
N ARG A 325 1.87 44.50 7.15
CA ARG A 325 2.28 45.78 7.77
C ARG A 325 3.37 46.50 6.96
N SER A 326 4.24 45.76 6.26
CA SER A 326 5.25 46.29 5.33
C SER A 326 4.65 46.84 4.04
N GLN A 327 3.68 46.18 3.41
CA GLN A 327 2.95 46.72 2.26
C GLN A 327 2.13 47.97 2.62
N ARG A 328 1.48 47.98 3.79
CA ARG A 328 0.81 49.19 4.30
C ARG A 328 1.82 50.32 4.54
N ARG A 329 2.97 50.02 5.16
CA ARG A 329 4.06 51.00 5.34
C ARG A 329 4.63 51.51 4.01
N ALA A 330 4.83 50.64 3.02
CA ALA A 330 5.30 51.04 1.70
C ALA A 330 4.30 51.98 1.00
N TRP A 331 3.00 51.67 1.12
CA TRP A 331 1.93 52.56 0.66
C TRP A 331 1.94 53.93 1.38
N PHE A 332 2.08 53.94 2.71
CA PHE A 332 2.18 55.20 3.46
C PHE A 332 3.44 55.99 3.13
N VAL A 333 4.60 55.33 2.95
CA VAL A 333 5.86 55.99 2.56
C VAL A 333 5.72 56.58 1.16
N GLY A 334 5.18 55.81 0.20
CA GLY A 334 4.92 56.30 -1.16
C GLY A 334 3.98 57.52 -1.16
N LEU A 335 2.91 57.49 -0.35
CA LEU A 335 1.99 58.62 -0.20
C LEU A 335 2.70 59.86 0.38
N ASN A 336 3.50 59.69 1.44
CA ASN A 336 4.24 60.80 2.05
C ASN A 336 5.25 61.42 1.08
N VAL A 337 5.95 60.60 0.28
CA VAL A 337 6.87 61.09 -0.76
C VAL A 337 6.11 61.90 -1.81
N CYS A 338 4.94 61.43 -2.26
CA CYS A 338 4.12 62.17 -3.23
C CYS A 338 3.65 63.53 -2.67
N ILE A 339 3.22 63.57 -1.41
CA ILE A 339 2.82 64.82 -0.74
C ILE A 339 4.00 65.79 -0.64
N LEU A 340 5.19 65.29 -0.27
CA LEU A 340 6.39 66.11 -0.15
C LEU A 340 6.81 66.71 -1.50
N ILE A 341 6.76 65.91 -2.56
CA ILE A 341 7.03 66.38 -3.94
C ILE A 341 6.00 67.45 -4.32
N PHE A 342 4.72 67.24 -4.04
CA PHE A 342 3.66 68.21 -4.34
C PHE A 342 3.87 69.55 -3.61
N ILE A 343 4.23 69.51 -2.32
CA ILE A 343 4.56 70.73 -1.53
C ILE A 343 5.76 71.45 -2.14
N LEU A 344 6.83 70.72 -2.49
CA LEU A 344 8.01 71.31 -3.12
C LEU A 344 7.69 71.97 -4.46
N VAL A 345 6.85 71.35 -5.29
CA VAL A 345 6.40 71.92 -6.57
C VAL A 345 5.61 73.21 -6.36
N ILE A 346 4.72 73.27 -5.35
CA ILE A 346 3.97 74.49 -5.00
C ILE A 346 4.93 75.59 -4.53
N MET A 347 5.86 75.27 -3.64
CA MET A 347 6.85 76.23 -3.14
C MET A 347 7.72 76.80 -4.27
N PHE A 348 8.15 75.95 -5.20
CA PHE A 348 8.94 76.38 -6.36
C PHE A 348 8.14 77.25 -7.32
N ARG A 349 6.87 76.89 -7.61
CA ARG A 349 5.97 77.74 -8.42
C ARG A 349 5.74 79.10 -7.76
N ASN A 350 5.54 79.14 -6.44
CA ASN A 350 5.30 80.40 -5.73
C ASN A 350 6.56 81.27 -5.67
N ARG A 351 7.75 80.69 -5.45
CA ARG A 351 9.03 81.45 -5.55
C ARG A 351 9.27 82.03 -6.94
N SER A 352 8.96 81.28 -8.00
CA SER A 352 9.13 81.75 -9.38
C SER A 352 8.20 82.91 -9.75
N LYS A 353 7.06 83.05 -9.07
CA LYS A 353 6.17 84.22 -9.21
C LYS A 353 6.76 85.44 -8.50
N VAL A 354 7.21 85.28 -7.26
CA VAL A 354 7.82 86.37 -6.48
C VAL A 354 9.10 86.91 -7.14
N SER A 355 9.92 86.07 -7.76
CA SER A 355 11.10 86.52 -8.49
C SER A 355 10.80 87.18 -9.84
N ARG A 356 9.63 86.92 -10.45
CA ARG A 356 9.17 87.67 -11.63
C ARG A 356 8.69 89.07 -11.26
N ASP A 357 8.03 89.21 -10.11
CA ASP A 357 7.55 90.52 -9.65
C ASP A 357 8.69 91.45 -9.20
N LEU A 358 9.83 90.89 -8.77
CA LEU A 358 11.04 91.65 -8.42
C LEU A 358 11.96 91.98 -9.62
N SER A 359 11.68 91.46 -10.81
CA SER A 359 12.42 91.79 -12.05
C SER A 359 11.65 92.72 -13.00
N SER A 360 10.46 93.17 -12.59
CA SER A 360 9.60 94.11 -13.32
C SER A 360 9.51 95.50 -12.67
N SER A 361 10.41 95.82 -11.72
CA SER A 361 10.50 97.12 -11.05
C SER A 361 11.81 97.82 -11.36
#